data_AF-A0A2S8IY47-F1
#
_entry.id   AF-A0A2S8IY47-F1
#
_cell.length_a   1.000
_cell.length_b   1.000
_cell.length_c   1.000
_cell.angle_alpha   90.00
_cell.angle_beta   90.00
_cell.angle_gamma   90.00
#
_symmetry.space_group_name_H-M   'P 1'
#
loop_
_entity.id
_entity.type
_entity.pdbx_description
1 polymer ?
#
loop_
_entity_poly.entity_id
_entity_poly.type
_entity_poly.pdbx_seq_one_letter_code
_entity_poly.pdbx_strand_id
1 'polypeptide(L)'
;MGDTKRKPVEDGDDDGDDEGTGKDEPLNNKPPRQSTRMHKTECTECGYTARVSAKWLKVGAPLCPAAHGPMEYDVGAVEGTDH
;
A
#
# COMPACT_ATOMS: atom_id res chain seq x y z
N MET A 1 40.60 -55.21 -15.66
CA MET A 1 41.25 -54.21 -14.79
C MET A 1 42.43 -53.62 -15.55
N GLY A 2 42.48 -52.29 -15.71
CA GLY A 2 43.53 -51.62 -16.49
C GLY A 2 43.03 -50.33 -17.15
N ASP A 3 43.04 -49.27 -16.33
CA ASP A 3 43.32 -47.86 -16.59
C ASP A 3 42.98 -47.15 -17.93
N THR A 4 42.52 -45.90 -17.74
CA THR A 4 42.91 -44.66 -18.45
C THR A 4 41.88 -44.01 -19.39
N LYS A 5 41.31 -42.92 -18.86
CA LYS A 5 41.14 -41.58 -19.50
C LYS A 5 40.14 -41.42 -20.65
N ARG A 6 39.17 -40.52 -20.42
CA ARG A 6 38.51 -39.57 -21.36
C ARG A 6 37.23 -39.00 -20.68
N LYS A 7 36.87 -37.72 -20.63
CA LYS A 7 37.28 -36.44 -21.27
C LYS A 7 36.87 -35.24 -20.36
N PRO A 8 37.51 -34.06 -20.52
CA PRO A 8 37.05 -32.78 -19.96
C PRO A 8 35.93 -32.19 -20.83
N VAL A 9 34.88 -31.66 -20.19
CA VAL A 9 33.78 -30.86 -20.79
C VAL A 9 33.18 -29.97 -19.68
N GLU A 10 32.83 -28.69 -19.80
CA GLU A 10 33.10 -27.60 -20.74
C GLU A 10 33.06 -26.30 -19.91
N ASP A 11 33.96 -25.36 -20.20
CA ASP A 11 33.88 -23.96 -19.78
C ASP A 11 32.68 -23.31 -20.48
N GLY A 12 31.68 -22.91 -19.69
CA GLY A 12 30.47 -22.23 -20.16
C GLY A 12 30.29 -20.90 -19.46
N ASP A 13 31.11 -19.91 -19.83
CA ASP A 13 30.85 -18.49 -19.55
C ASP A 13 29.76 -17.99 -20.51
N ASP A 14 28.50 -18.11 -20.07
CA ASP A 14 27.31 -17.52 -20.72
C ASP A 14 27.15 -16.07 -20.22
N ASP A 15 28.07 -15.19 -20.62
CA ASP A 15 27.93 -13.73 -20.50
C ASP A 15 27.11 -13.20 -21.69
N GLY A 16 25.80 -13.39 -21.61
CA GLY A 16 24.81 -12.87 -22.55
C GLY A 16 23.89 -11.84 -21.90
N ASP A 17 24.42 -10.66 -21.59
CA ASP A 17 23.65 -9.46 -21.22
C ASP A 17 22.98 -8.89 -22.49
N ASP A 18 21.74 -9.31 -22.76
CA ASP A 18 20.86 -8.66 -23.76
C ASP A 18 19.74 -7.93 -23.01
N GLU A 19 20.07 -6.71 -22.56
CA GLU A 19 19.10 -5.72 -22.07
C GLU A 19 18.13 -5.31 -23.20
N GLY A 20 17.11 -6.14 -23.39
CA GLY A 20 15.92 -5.80 -24.17
C GLY A 20 15.12 -4.69 -23.47
N THR A 21 15.53 -3.43 -23.66
CA THR A 21 14.77 -2.24 -23.23
C THR A 21 13.53 -2.03 -24.12
N GLY A 22 12.54 -2.88 -23.92
CA GLY A 22 11.18 -2.65 -24.39
C GLY A 22 10.56 -1.47 -23.63
N LYS A 23 10.61 -0.28 -24.21
CA LYS A 23 9.82 0.87 -23.75
C LYS A 23 8.38 0.74 -24.24
N ASP A 24 7.59 -0.14 -23.63
CA ASP A 24 6.14 0.01 -23.67
C ASP A 24 5.72 0.86 -22.46
N GLU A 25 5.50 2.14 -22.71
CA GLU A 25 4.87 3.04 -21.74
C GLU A 25 3.35 2.78 -21.79
N PRO A 26 2.72 2.21 -20.74
CA PRO A 26 1.27 2.03 -20.76
C PRO A 26 0.59 3.38 -20.50
N LEU A 27 -0.14 3.89 -21.50
CA LEU A 27 -1.05 5.02 -21.36
C LEU A 27 -2.15 4.68 -20.33
N ASN A 28 -1.88 4.98 -19.06
CA ASN A 28 -2.76 4.68 -17.94
C ASN A 28 -3.95 5.66 -17.90
N ASN A 29 -4.90 5.50 -18.81
CA ASN A 29 -6.16 6.26 -18.86
C ASN A 29 -7.24 5.67 -17.91
N LYS A 30 -6.81 5.00 -16.84
CA LYS A 30 -7.73 4.45 -15.83
C LYS A 30 -8.13 5.62 -14.92
N PRO A 31 -9.43 5.78 -14.58
CA PRO A 31 -9.84 6.76 -13.59
C PRO A 31 -8.96 6.61 -12.35
N PRO A 32 -8.42 7.71 -11.80
CA PRO A 32 -7.51 7.64 -10.68
C PRO A 32 -8.18 6.81 -9.60
N ARG A 33 -7.47 5.77 -9.14
CA ARG A 33 -7.95 4.93 -8.05
C ARG A 33 -8.25 5.88 -6.89
N GLN A 34 -9.52 6.05 -6.52
CA GLN A 34 -9.89 6.80 -5.32
C GLN A 34 -9.41 6.02 -4.10
N SER A 35 -8.13 6.14 -3.76
CA SER A 35 -7.60 5.74 -2.48
C SER A 35 -7.79 6.90 -1.52
N THR A 36 -9.02 7.13 -1.06
CA THR A 36 -9.21 7.93 0.15
C THR A 36 -8.78 7.06 1.33
N ARG A 37 -7.66 7.40 1.95
CA ARG A 37 -7.26 6.78 3.23
C ARG A 37 -8.33 7.15 4.25
N MET A 38 -9.02 6.16 4.81
CA MET A 38 -10.01 6.38 5.86
C MET A 38 -9.31 6.48 7.22
N HIS A 39 -9.75 7.43 8.05
CA HIS A 39 -9.27 7.65 9.40
C HIS A 39 -10.05 6.79 10.38
N LYS A 40 -9.34 6.17 11.33
CA LYS A 40 -9.92 5.38 12.40
C LYS A 40 -10.47 6.31 13.48
N THR A 41 -11.67 6.01 13.97
CA THR A 41 -12.27 6.63 15.16
C THR A 41 -12.73 5.54 16.11
N GLU A 42 -12.65 5.76 17.42
CA GLU A 42 -13.03 4.78 18.43
C GLU A 42 -13.85 5.40 19.56
N CYS A 43 -14.82 4.66 20.08
CA CYS A 43 -15.62 5.08 21.23
C CYS A 43 -14.94 4.60 22.52
N THR A 44 -14.65 5.52 23.43
CA THR A 44 -13.99 5.24 24.71
C THR A 44 -14.87 4.47 25.71
N GLU A 45 -16.20 4.55 25.57
CA GLU A 45 -17.14 3.85 26.47
C GLU A 45 -17.40 2.39 26.07
N CYS A 46 -17.56 2.12 24.78
CA CYS A 46 -17.96 0.78 24.29
C CYS A 46 -16.94 0.09 23.38
N GLY A 47 -15.84 0.77 23.01
CA GLY A 47 -14.81 0.23 22.12
C GLY A 47 -15.23 0.11 20.64
N TYR A 48 -16.41 0.64 20.26
CA TYR A 48 -16.83 0.64 18.86
C TYR A 48 -15.83 1.43 18.00
N THR A 49 -15.43 0.86 16.86
CA THR A 49 -14.50 1.50 15.93
C THR A 49 -15.21 1.81 14.61
N ALA A 50 -15.10 3.04 14.14
CA ALA A 50 -15.57 3.46 12.82
C ALA A 50 -14.40 3.95 11.96
N ARG A 51 -14.61 4.00 10.64
CA ARG A 51 -13.65 4.53 9.68
C ARG A 51 -14.33 5.59 8.82
N VAL A 52 -13.81 6.82 8.86
CA VAL A 52 -14.41 7.98 8.21
C VAL A 52 -13.41 8.68 7.29
N SER A 53 -13.90 9.50 6.35
CA SER A 53 -13.01 10.29 5.50
C SER A 53 -12.42 11.49 6.25
N ALA A 54 -11.28 12.00 5.78
CA ALA A 54 -10.69 13.23 6.32
C ALA A 54 -11.69 14.40 6.31
N LYS A 55 -12.50 14.50 5.24
CA LYS A 55 -13.53 15.54 5.09
C LYS A 55 -14.60 15.46 6.18
N TRP A 56 -14.93 14.27 6.67
CA TRP A 56 -15.88 14.10 7.76
C TRP A 56 -15.33 14.68 9.06
N LEU A 57 -14.07 14.35 9.38
CA LEU A 57 -13.42 14.83 10.61
C LEU A 57 -13.26 16.35 10.65
N LYS A 58 -13.15 17.01 9.48
CA LYS A 58 -13.19 18.48 9.39
C LYS A 58 -14.50 19.10 9.87
N VAL A 59 -15.61 18.36 9.78
CA VAL A 59 -16.92 18.79 10.29
C VAL A 59 -17.10 18.40 11.75
N GLY A 60 -16.52 17.26 12.17
CA GLY A 60 -16.44 16.83 13.56
C GLY A 60 -16.33 15.32 13.74
N ALA A 61 -16.23 14.89 14.99
CA ALA A 61 -16.23 13.48 15.37
C ALA A 61 -17.60 12.82 15.06
N PRO A 62 -17.63 11.58 14.52
CA PRO A 62 -18.88 10.83 14.42
C PRO A 62 -19.42 10.49 15.82
N LEU A 63 -20.74 10.36 15.93
CA LEU A 63 -21.40 9.90 17.15
C LEU A 63 -21.41 8.38 17.23
N CYS A 64 -21.25 7.85 18.43
CA CYS A 64 -21.35 6.44 18.72
C CYS A 64 -22.79 5.93 18.50
N PRO A 65 -23.00 4.79 17.80
CA PRO A 65 -24.32 4.21 17.57
C PRO A 65 -25.05 3.77 18.85
N ALA A 66 -24.31 3.59 19.95
CA ALA A 66 -24.87 3.28 21.27
C ALA A 66 -25.18 4.52 22.12
N ALA A 67 -25.22 5.73 21.52
CA ALA A 67 -25.57 7.00 22.16
C ALA A 67 -24.60 7.49 23.28
N HIS A 68 -23.37 6.98 23.31
CA HIS A 68 -22.26 7.42 24.17
C HIS A 68 -21.69 8.82 23.82
N GLY A 69 -22.09 9.39 22.68
CA GLY A 69 -21.62 10.71 22.24
C GLY A 69 -20.47 10.65 21.21
N PRO A 70 -19.64 11.70 21.09
CA PRO A 70 -18.62 11.82 20.06
C PRO A 70 -17.49 10.81 20.24
N MET A 71 -17.10 10.15 19.16
CA MET A 71 -15.99 9.19 19.14
C MET A 71 -14.64 9.91 19.12
N GLU A 72 -13.64 9.31 19.75
CA GLU A 72 -12.25 9.77 19.72
C GLU A 72 -11.61 9.45 18.37
N TYR A 73 -10.76 10.35 17.87
CA TYR A 73 -10.03 10.16 16.63
C TYR A 73 -8.68 10.88 16.67
N ASP A 74 -7.73 10.41 15.88
CA ASP A 74 -6.42 11.05 15.77
C ASP A 74 -6.52 12.36 14.96
N VAL A 75 -6.40 13.49 15.65
CA VAL A 75 -6.44 14.84 15.06
C VAL A 75 -5.17 15.17 14.26
N GLY A 76 -4.03 14.57 14.61
CA GLY A 76 -2.75 14.79 13.90
C GLY A 76 -2.79 14.33 12.44
N ALA A 77 -3.66 13.37 12.11
CA ALA A 77 -3.86 12.90 10.75
C ALA A 77 -4.67 13.85 9.85
N VAL A 78 -5.38 14.86 10.39
CA VAL A 78 -6.26 15.75 9.60
C VAL A 78 -5.71 17.16 9.36
N GLU A 79 -4.74 17.61 10.16
CA GLU A 79 -4.14 18.95 10.11
C GLU A 79 -2.97 19.06 9.12
N GLY A 80 -3.19 18.64 7.86
CA GLY A 80 -2.15 18.60 6.83
C GLY A 80 -2.56 19.13 5.46
N THR A 81 -3.56 20.02 5.35
CA THR A 81 -3.92 20.61 4.05
C THR A 81 -4.44 22.05 4.19
N ASP A 82 -3.49 22.98 4.17
CA ASP A 82 -3.65 24.38 3.78
C ASP A 82 -2.78 24.55 2.51
N HIS A 83 -3.34 25.11 1.44
CA HIS A 83 -2.71 25.27 0.12
C HIS A 83 -2.35 26.73 -0.10
#